data_AF-A0A2N9I7D3-F1
#
_entry.id   AF-A0A2N9I7D3-F1
#
_cell.length_a   1.000
_cell.length_b   1.000
_cell.length_c   1.000
_cell.angle_alpha   90.00
_cell.angle_beta   90.00
_cell.angle_gamma   90.00
#
_symmetry.space_group_name_H-M   'P 1'
#
loop_
_entity.id
_entity.type
_entity.pdbx_description
1 polymer ?
#
loop_
_entity_poly.entity_id
_entity_poly.type
_entity_poly.pdbx_seq_one_letter_code
_entity_poly.pdbx_strand_id
1 'polypeptide(L)'
;MEPHVTRTCSRPHQINFTKLFFSETPNYPYPLNLLLTLRSVPLSLSLPHPTHHSFPAPKTANSTSAVPKPEPEDQCSSGRVFVYDLPETFNSEILAKCDRLNPWSSRCDALANGGLGPIATGLSGIVPENLVPAWYWTDQFVSEIVFHNRMLNHKCRVLEPESATAFYIPFYAGLAVGKYLWSNSTAEDRDLHYGMMLKWVQDQPYFKRSNGWVSSVENEGGASGGGQIWVAPELWWSG
;
A
#
# COMPACT_ATOMS: atom_id res chain seq x y z
N MET A 1 -33.61 -2.62 39.75
CA MET A 1 -34.45 -1.84 38.82
C MET A 1 -33.67 -0.56 38.53
N GLU A 2 -32.79 -0.60 37.53
CA GLU A 2 -31.96 0.54 37.11
C GLU A 2 -32.68 1.32 35.99
N PRO A 3 -32.51 2.65 35.91
CA PRO A 3 -33.07 3.43 34.83
C PRO A 3 -32.17 3.39 33.58
N HIS A 4 -32.76 3.08 32.43
CA HIS A 4 -32.15 3.20 31.12
C HIS A 4 -31.83 4.65 30.77
N VAL A 5 -30.56 4.96 30.51
CA VAL A 5 -30.14 6.24 29.91
C VAL A 5 -30.07 6.07 28.39
N THR A 6 -31.10 6.52 27.68
CA THR A 6 -31.07 6.73 26.23
C THR A 6 -30.20 7.94 25.89
N ARG A 7 -29.04 7.71 25.23
CA ARG A 7 -28.23 8.78 24.64
C ARG A 7 -28.70 9.05 23.21
N THR A 8 -29.29 10.22 22.98
CA THR A 8 -29.59 10.76 21.65
C THR A 8 -28.29 11.29 21.02
N CYS A 9 -27.93 10.79 19.83
CA CYS A 9 -26.90 11.39 18.99
C CYS A 9 -27.41 12.70 18.40
N SER A 10 -26.89 13.84 18.87
CA SER A 10 -27.03 15.12 18.16
C SER A 10 -26.15 15.12 16.91
N ARG A 11 -26.69 15.65 15.81
CA ARG A 11 -25.97 15.85 14.53
C ARG A 11 -24.62 16.55 14.76
N PRO A 12 -23.50 16.05 14.20
CA PRO A 12 -22.27 16.83 14.20
C PRO A 12 -22.48 18.08 13.33
N HIS A 13 -22.10 19.24 13.88
CA HIS A 13 -21.93 20.48 13.13
C HIS A 13 -21.11 20.19 11.87
N GLN A 14 -21.59 20.61 10.71
CA GLN A 14 -20.80 20.53 9.48
C GLN A 14 -19.52 21.35 9.67
N ILE A 15 -18.38 20.66 9.79
CA ILE A 15 -17.07 21.27 9.67
C ILE A 15 -16.84 21.48 8.17
N ASN A 16 -16.71 22.73 7.77
CA ASN A 16 -16.46 23.13 6.40
C ASN A 16 -15.02 22.70 6.01
N PHE A 17 -14.89 21.58 5.31
CA PHE A 17 -13.61 20.92 5.00
C PHE A 17 -12.63 21.75 4.14
N THR A 18 -13.07 22.88 3.57
CA THR A 18 -12.17 23.79 2.83
C THR A 18 -11.18 24.52 3.74
N LYS A 19 -11.43 24.58 5.06
CA LYS A 19 -10.57 25.33 6.01
C LYS A 19 -9.42 24.53 6.65
N LEU A 20 -9.32 23.22 6.43
CA LEU A 20 -8.25 22.39 7.02
C LEU A 20 -7.03 22.21 6.11
N PHE A 21 -7.11 22.60 4.83
CA PHE A 21 -6.01 22.43 3.86
C PHE A 21 -5.15 23.68 3.63
N PHE A 22 -5.49 24.81 4.25
CA PHE A 22 -4.62 25.99 4.28
C PHE A 22 -4.39 26.39 5.74
N SER A 23 -3.36 25.78 6.34
CA SER A 23 -2.64 26.47 7.43
C SER A 23 -2.01 27.70 6.80
N GLU A 24 -2.61 28.86 7.06
CA GLU A 24 -1.98 30.16 6.86
C GLU A 24 -0.68 30.18 7.66
N THR A 25 0.46 29.95 7.00
CA THR A 25 1.75 30.35 7.54
C THR A 25 1.88 31.86 7.33
N PRO A 26 1.95 32.69 8.39
CA PRO A 26 2.16 34.11 8.20
C PRO A 26 3.66 34.32 7.90
N ASN A 27 3.93 34.95 6.75
CA ASN A 27 5.22 35.43 6.25
C ASN A 27 6.03 34.51 5.32
N TYR A 28 5.68 34.52 4.03
CA TYR A 28 6.66 34.55 2.93
C TYR A 28 6.01 35.23 1.70
N PRO A 29 6.58 36.34 1.15
CA PRO A 29 5.91 37.09 0.09
C PRO A 29 6.51 36.76 -1.28
N TYR A 30 5.98 35.74 -1.98
CA TYR A 30 6.13 35.64 -3.44
C TYR A 30 4.90 34.95 -4.04
N PRO A 31 4.08 35.62 -4.86
CA PRO A 31 2.98 34.96 -5.55
C PRO A 31 3.55 34.16 -6.73
N LEU A 32 3.61 32.83 -6.59
CA LEU A 32 3.82 31.93 -7.72
C LEU A 32 2.51 31.86 -8.53
N ASN A 33 2.38 32.74 -9.53
CA ASN A 33 1.33 32.65 -10.53
C ASN A 33 1.56 31.41 -11.39
N LEU A 34 0.87 30.30 -11.09
CA LEU A 34 0.84 29.12 -11.96
C LEU A 34 -0.14 29.38 -13.12
N LEU A 35 0.38 29.99 -14.20
CA LEU A 35 -0.31 30.03 -15.49
C LEU A 35 -0.26 28.63 -16.14
N LEU A 36 -1.36 27.88 -16.01
CA LEU A 36 -1.60 26.69 -16.82
C LEU A 36 -1.85 27.12 -18.27
N THR A 37 -0.82 27.13 -19.10
CA THR A 37 -0.99 27.22 -20.55
C THR A 37 -1.39 25.85 -21.09
N LEU A 38 -2.67 25.67 -21.38
CA LEU A 38 -3.18 24.55 -22.18
C LEU A 38 -2.69 24.72 -23.62
N ARG A 39 -1.52 24.18 -23.94
CA ARG A 39 -1.17 23.87 -25.33
C ARG A 39 -1.79 22.52 -25.68
N SER A 40 -3.00 22.56 -26.22
CA SER A 40 -3.58 21.43 -26.95
C SER A 40 -2.75 21.19 -28.22
N VAL A 41 -1.88 20.18 -28.18
CA VAL A 41 -1.23 19.64 -29.39
C VAL A 41 -2.16 18.56 -29.94
N PRO A 42 -2.78 18.73 -31.11
CA PRO A 42 -3.58 17.67 -31.70
C PRO A 42 -2.65 16.63 -32.33
N LEU A 43 -2.38 15.54 -31.62
CA LEU A 43 -1.70 14.38 -32.21
C LEU A 43 -2.71 13.65 -33.11
N SER A 44 -2.72 13.99 -34.40
CA SER A 44 -3.46 13.22 -35.41
C SER A 44 -2.65 11.96 -35.75
N LEU A 45 -2.93 10.87 -35.06
CA LEU A 45 -2.38 9.55 -35.40
C LEU A 45 -3.27 8.92 -36.50
N SER A 46 -2.91 9.14 -37.76
CA SER A 46 -3.42 8.34 -38.87
C SER A 46 -2.72 6.97 -38.86
N LEU A 47 -3.41 5.93 -38.39
CA LEU A 47 -2.95 4.55 -38.52
C LEU A 47 -3.05 4.09 -39.99
N PRO A 48 -2.00 3.45 -40.57
CA PRO A 48 -2.11 2.79 -41.85
C PRO A 48 -3.02 1.55 -41.77
N HIS A 49 -3.90 1.42 -42.76
CA HIS A 49 -4.75 0.26 -42.98
C HIS A 49 -3.88 -0.98 -43.31
N PRO A 50 -4.11 -2.16 -42.72
CA PRO A 50 -3.35 -3.35 -43.06
C PRO A 50 -3.76 -3.89 -44.43
N THR A 51 -2.82 -3.90 -45.37
CA THR A 51 -2.96 -4.64 -46.63
C THR A 51 -2.98 -6.14 -46.36
N HIS A 52 -4.02 -6.82 -46.84
CA HIS A 52 -4.14 -8.28 -46.85
C HIS A 52 -2.95 -8.90 -47.61
N HIS A 53 -1.96 -9.42 -46.88
CA HIS A 53 -0.98 -10.35 -47.44
C HIS A 53 -1.57 -11.76 -47.40
N SER A 54 -1.98 -12.25 -48.57
CA SER A 54 -2.32 -13.64 -48.80
C SER A 54 -1.05 -14.50 -48.76
N PHE A 55 -0.92 -15.32 -47.72
CA PHE A 55 0.12 -16.34 -47.61
C PHE A 55 -0.29 -17.61 -48.39
N PRO A 56 0.63 -18.25 -49.14
CA PRO A 56 0.33 -19.48 -49.86
C PRO A 56 0.15 -20.66 -48.90
N ALA A 57 -0.82 -21.52 -49.21
CA ALA A 57 -1.19 -22.67 -48.39
C ALA A 57 -0.03 -23.67 -48.21
N PRO A 58 0.27 -24.13 -46.97
CA PRO A 58 1.13 -25.28 -46.75
C PRO A 58 0.39 -26.57 -47.12
N LYS A 59 1.07 -27.41 -47.89
CA LYS A 59 0.60 -28.74 -48.31
C LYS A 59 0.32 -29.62 -47.10
N THR A 60 -0.80 -30.32 -47.15
CA THR A 60 -1.24 -31.36 -46.22
C THR A 60 -0.17 -32.44 -46.07
N ALA A 61 0.43 -32.53 -44.89
CA ALA A 61 1.08 -33.74 -44.42
C ALA A 61 0.26 -34.26 -43.24
N ASN A 62 -0.43 -35.38 -43.45
CA ASN A 62 -1.14 -36.10 -42.40
C ASN A 62 -0.13 -36.53 -41.33
N SER A 63 -0.27 -36.00 -40.13
CA SER A 63 0.32 -36.56 -38.92
C SER A 63 -0.70 -36.40 -37.82
N THR A 64 -1.38 -37.50 -37.49
CA THR A 64 -2.15 -37.68 -36.27
C THR A 64 -1.22 -37.48 -35.08
N SER A 65 -1.09 -36.23 -34.63
CA SER A 65 -0.52 -35.88 -33.35
C SER A 65 -1.68 -35.44 -32.47
N ALA A 66 -1.89 -36.16 -31.37
CA ALA A 66 -2.84 -35.77 -30.35
C ALA A 66 -2.51 -34.34 -29.91
N VAL A 67 -3.46 -33.42 -30.11
CA VAL A 67 -3.34 -32.03 -29.66
C VAL A 67 -3.16 -32.06 -28.13
N PRO A 68 -2.02 -31.61 -27.59
CA PRO A 68 -1.90 -31.46 -26.15
C PRO A 68 -2.96 -30.46 -25.71
N LYS A 69 -3.80 -30.86 -24.75
CA LYS A 69 -4.71 -29.94 -24.06
C LYS A 69 -3.85 -28.76 -23.56
N PRO A 70 -4.18 -27.50 -23.90
CA PRO A 70 -3.39 -26.37 -23.40
C PRO A 70 -3.44 -26.43 -21.87
N GLU A 71 -2.28 -26.61 -21.26
CA GLU A 71 -2.17 -26.46 -19.81
C GLU A 71 -2.62 -25.04 -19.48
N PRO A 72 -3.36 -24.83 -18.38
CA PRO A 72 -3.76 -23.50 -17.97
C PRO A 72 -2.50 -22.65 -17.82
N GLU A 73 -2.42 -21.56 -18.58
CA GLU A 73 -1.28 -20.64 -18.54
C GLU A 73 -1.09 -20.16 -17.10
N ASP A 74 0.14 -20.30 -16.58
CA ASP A 74 0.48 -19.80 -15.25
C ASP A 74 0.32 -18.27 -15.23
N GLN A 75 -0.72 -17.80 -14.56
CA GLN A 75 -1.01 -16.38 -14.40
C GLN A 75 -0.01 -15.64 -13.50
N CYS A 76 0.96 -16.35 -12.94
CA CYS A 76 2.01 -15.87 -12.05
C CYS A 76 3.40 -16.00 -12.66
N SER A 77 3.50 -15.88 -13.98
CA SER A 77 4.76 -15.92 -14.74
C SER A 77 5.78 -14.85 -14.30
N SER A 78 5.32 -13.73 -13.73
CA SER A 78 6.19 -12.69 -13.15
C SER A 78 6.70 -13.03 -11.75
N GLY A 79 6.31 -14.17 -11.19
CA GLY A 79 6.75 -14.65 -9.89
C GLY A 79 5.64 -14.73 -8.85
N ARG A 80 6.01 -15.30 -7.71
CA ARG A 80 5.16 -15.54 -6.55
C ARG A 80 5.65 -14.74 -5.36
N VAL A 81 4.75 -14.31 -4.50
CA VAL A 81 5.08 -13.49 -3.33
C VAL A 81 4.74 -14.21 -2.04
N PHE A 82 5.72 -14.34 -1.14
CA PHE A 82 5.49 -14.74 0.23
C PHE A 82 5.29 -13.50 1.09
N VAL A 83 4.28 -13.52 1.96
CA VAL A 83 3.99 -12.46 2.91
C VAL A 83 4.34 -12.97 4.29
N TYR A 84 5.23 -12.28 4.99
CA TYR A 84 5.59 -12.65 6.36
C TYR A 84 4.44 -12.45 7.34
N ASP A 85 4.25 -13.42 8.23
CA ASP A 85 3.45 -13.25 9.44
C ASP A 85 4.28 -12.51 10.49
N LEU A 86 3.95 -11.24 10.75
CA LEU A 86 4.68 -10.40 11.68
C LEU A 86 4.18 -10.60 13.13
N PRO A 87 5.07 -10.44 14.13
CA PRO A 87 4.66 -10.28 15.52
C PRO A 87 3.59 -9.19 15.69
N GLU A 88 2.61 -9.41 16.57
CA GLU A 88 1.44 -8.55 16.74
C GLU A 88 1.80 -7.08 17.01
N THR A 89 2.93 -6.84 17.68
CA THR A 89 3.47 -5.52 18.01
C THR A 89 3.62 -4.60 16.79
N PHE A 90 3.85 -5.15 15.60
CA PHE A 90 4.08 -4.39 14.39
C PHE A 90 2.80 -4.03 13.62
N ASN A 91 1.68 -4.73 13.90
CA ASN A 91 0.43 -4.59 13.17
C ASN A 91 -0.78 -4.58 14.12
N SER A 92 -1.22 -5.75 14.58
CA SER A 92 -2.48 -5.93 15.31
C SER A 92 -2.56 -5.10 16.59
N GLU A 93 -1.46 -4.95 17.33
CA GLU A 93 -1.43 -4.09 18.52
C GLU A 93 -1.57 -2.60 18.19
N ILE A 94 -1.01 -2.17 17.06
CA ILE A 94 -1.13 -0.79 16.57
C ILE A 94 -2.59 -0.51 16.21
N LEU A 95 -3.23 -1.44 15.49
CA LEU A 95 -4.64 -1.35 15.13
C LEU A 95 -5.55 -1.36 16.36
N ALA A 96 -5.26 -2.20 17.36
CA ALA A 96 -6.03 -2.29 18.60
C ALA A 96 -6.00 -0.98 19.42
N LYS A 97 -5.00 -0.12 19.18
CA LYS A 97 -4.83 1.18 19.83
C LYS A 97 -5.07 2.34 18.86
N CYS A 98 -5.94 2.14 17.85
CA CYS A 98 -6.22 3.10 16.79
C CYS A 98 -6.72 4.47 17.28
N ASP A 99 -7.35 4.51 18.45
CA ASP A 99 -7.80 5.72 19.15
C ASP A 99 -6.64 6.55 19.71
N ARG A 100 -5.45 5.97 19.82
CA ARG A 100 -4.24 6.60 20.40
C ARG A 100 -3.17 6.94 19.37
N LEU A 101 -3.44 6.73 18.08
CA LEU A 101 -2.49 7.00 17.00
C LEU A 101 -2.39 8.49 16.64
N ASN A 102 -3.34 9.30 17.11
CA ASN A 102 -3.39 10.74 16.85
C ASN A 102 -3.96 11.45 18.09
N PRO A 103 -3.31 12.51 18.60
CA PRO A 103 -3.78 13.21 19.80
C PRO A 103 -5.08 14.00 19.62
N TRP A 104 -5.48 14.34 18.39
CA TRP A 104 -6.66 15.16 18.12
C TRP A 104 -7.93 14.36 17.83
N SER A 105 -7.80 13.18 17.24
CA SER A 105 -8.94 12.35 16.86
C SER A 105 -8.56 10.89 16.74
N SER A 106 -9.52 10.01 17.03
CA SER A 106 -9.37 8.58 16.78
C SER A 106 -9.16 8.30 15.30
N ARG A 107 -8.25 7.38 14.97
CA ARG A 107 -8.04 6.90 13.61
C ARG A 107 -8.87 5.67 13.27
N CYS A 108 -9.62 5.10 14.22
CA CYS A 108 -10.28 3.80 14.05
C CYS A 108 -11.21 3.73 12.83
N ASP A 109 -11.98 4.80 12.55
CA ASP A 109 -12.86 4.84 11.37
C ASP A 109 -12.06 4.73 10.06
N ALA A 110 -10.89 5.38 9.98
CA ALA A 110 -10.01 5.31 8.82
C ALA A 110 -9.41 3.91 8.63
N LEU A 111 -9.21 3.15 9.72
CA LEU A 111 -8.64 1.80 9.66
C LEU A 111 -9.69 0.72 9.35
N ALA A 112 -10.99 1.06 9.38
CA ALA A 112 -12.07 0.14 9.09
C ALA A 112 -12.01 -0.40 7.65
N ASN A 113 -12.72 -1.52 7.40
CA ASN A 113 -12.80 -2.16 6.09
C ASN A 113 -11.43 -2.44 5.44
N GLY A 114 -10.47 -2.91 6.24
CA GLY A 114 -9.11 -3.19 5.75
C GLY A 114 -8.35 -1.92 5.32
N GLY A 115 -8.57 -0.79 6.00
CA GLY A 115 -7.96 0.50 5.68
C GLY A 115 -8.67 1.27 4.56
N LEU A 116 -9.84 0.83 4.08
CA LEU A 116 -10.61 1.61 3.12
C LEU A 116 -11.39 2.75 3.79
N GLY A 117 -11.68 2.63 5.09
CA GLY A 117 -12.50 3.56 5.85
C GLY A 117 -14.00 3.26 5.73
N PRO A 118 -14.89 4.17 6.16
CA PRO A 118 -16.34 3.99 6.03
C PRO A 118 -16.80 4.15 4.57
N ILE A 119 -17.92 3.52 4.21
CA ILE A 119 -18.55 3.66 2.89
C ILE A 119 -18.91 5.13 2.65
N ALA A 120 -18.61 5.64 1.46
CA ALA A 120 -18.82 7.04 1.08
C ALA A 120 -20.27 7.30 0.63
N THR A 121 -21.24 7.04 1.51
CA THR A 121 -22.69 7.21 1.23
C THR A 121 -23.07 8.64 0.84
N GLY A 122 -22.28 9.64 1.24
CA GLY A 122 -22.44 11.04 0.81
C GLY A 122 -22.21 11.29 -0.68
N LEU A 123 -21.76 10.28 -1.44
CA LEU A 123 -21.64 10.32 -2.90
C LEU A 123 -22.91 9.85 -3.64
N SER A 124 -23.96 9.44 -2.92
CA SER A 124 -25.27 9.15 -3.54
C SER A 124 -25.79 10.39 -4.28
N GLY A 125 -26.33 10.18 -5.48
CA GLY A 125 -26.69 11.25 -6.41
C GLY A 125 -25.52 11.95 -7.12
N ILE A 126 -24.25 11.66 -6.76
CA ILE A 126 -23.04 12.18 -7.44
C ILE A 126 -22.44 11.10 -8.34
N VAL A 127 -22.28 9.88 -7.82
CA VAL A 127 -21.86 8.71 -8.59
C VAL A 127 -23.07 7.80 -8.88
N PRO A 128 -23.02 6.95 -9.92
CA PRO A 128 -24.09 5.98 -10.16
C PRO A 128 -24.43 5.17 -8.90
N GLU A 129 -25.72 5.03 -8.58
CA GLU A 129 -26.18 4.43 -7.32
C GLU A 129 -25.65 3.00 -7.12
N ASN A 130 -25.49 2.24 -8.20
CA ASN A 130 -24.91 0.90 -8.15
C ASN A 130 -23.41 0.88 -7.82
N LEU A 131 -22.71 2.02 -7.91
CA LEU A 131 -21.30 2.15 -7.57
C LEU A 131 -21.08 2.70 -6.17
N VAL A 132 -22.04 3.38 -5.53
CA VAL A 132 -21.89 3.94 -4.17
C VAL A 132 -21.32 2.93 -3.16
N PRO A 133 -21.74 1.65 -3.13
CA PRO A 133 -21.17 0.66 -2.21
C PRO A 133 -19.69 0.34 -2.43
N ALA A 134 -19.13 0.70 -3.60
CA ALA A 134 -17.72 0.49 -3.93
C ALA A 134 -16.82 1.68 -3.54
N TRP A 135 -17.39 2.81 -3.10
CA TRP A 135 -16.63 3.99 -2.70
C TRP A 135 -16.49 4.08 -1.18
N TYR A 136 -15.31 4.49 -0.72
CA TYR A 136 -14.98 4.64 0.69
C TYR A 136 -14.26 5.96 0.96
N TRP A 137 -14.40 6.48 2.18
CA TRP A 137 -13.62 7.62 2.66
C TRP A 137 -12.24 7.17 3.13
N THR A 138 -11.39 6.80 2.19
CA THR A 138 -10.02 6.33 2.46
C THR A 138 -9.13 7.47 2.94
N ASP A 139 -8.43 7.26 4.06
CA ASP A 139 -7.44 8.19 4.58
C ASP A 139 -6.11 8.05 3.82
N GLN A 140 -5.35 9.13 3.67
CA GLN A 140 -4.07 9.08 2.96
C GLN A 140 -2.98 8.29 3.71
N PHE A 141 -3.13 8.10 5.03
CA PHE A 141 -2.10 7.48 5.89
C PHE A 141 -2.34 5.98 6.17
N VAL A 142 -3.23 5.32 5.43
CA VAL A 142 -3.59 3.90 5.66
C VAL A 142 -3.17 2.97 4.52
N SER A 143 -2.29 3.45 3.65
CA SER A 143 -1.87 2.72 2.45
C SER A 143 -1.20 1.38 2.76
N GLU A 144 -0.47 1.27 3.87
CA GLU A 144 0.18 0.03 4.30
C GLU A 144 -0.85 -1.07 4.61
N ILE A 145 -1.98 -0.72 5.22
CA ILE A 145 -3.06 -1.67 5.53
C ILE A 145 -3.76 -2.12 4.24
N VAL A 146 -4.09 -1.17 3.36
CA VAL A 146 -4.75 -1.47 2.08
C VAL A 146 -3.86 -2.37 1.23
N PHE A 147 -2.57 -2.04 1.13
CA PHE A 147 -1.62 -2.84 0.38
C PHE A 147 -1.41 -4.21 1.02
N HIS A 148 -1.29 -4.31 2.34
CA HIS A 148 -1.20 -5.58 3.05
C HIS A 148 -2.41 -6.48 2.74
N ASN A 149 -3.64 -5.98 2.84
CA ASN A 149 -4.85 -6.74 2.51
C ASN A 149 -4.86 -7.19 1.03
N ARG A 150 -4.40 -6.34 0.10
CA ARG A 150 -4.26 -6.72 -1.31
C ARG A 150 -3.24 -7.84 -1.50
N MET A 151 -2.10 -7.77 -0.83
CA MET A 151 -1.06 -8.80 -0.90
C MET A 151 -1.53 -10.12 -0.30
N LEU A 152 -2.27 -10.09 0.82
CA LEU A 152 -2.85 -11.29 1.42
C LEU A 152 -3.84 -12.01 0.49
N ASN A 153 -4.56 -11.27 -0.35
CA ASN A 153 -5.55 -11.78 -1.31
C ASN A 153 -5.01 -11.86 -2.76
N HIS A 154 -3.71 -11.62 -2.96
CA HIS A 154 -3.13 -11.61 -4.31
C HIS A 154 -3.09 -13.04 -4.87
N LYS A 155 -3.52 -13.21 -6.13
CA LYS A 155 -3.60 -14.54 -6.78
C LYS A 155 -2.27 -15.31 -6.84
N CYS A 156 -1.15 -14.58 -6.80
CA CYS A 156 0.21 -15.14 -6.82
C CYS A 156 0.87 -15.19 -5.44
N ARG A 157 0.09 -15.00 -4.35
CA ARG A 157 0.60 -15.22 -3.00
C ARG A 157 0.84 -16.71 -2.77
N VAL A 158 1.95 -17.04 -2.14
CA VAL A 158 2.28 -18.39 -1.68
C VAL A 158 2.39 -18.44 -0.16
N LEU A 159 2.15 -19.61 0.41
CA LEU A 159 2.32 -19.87 1.85
C LEU A 159 3.68 -20.49 2.16
N GLU A 160 4.26 -21.22 1.20
CA GLU A 160 5.59 -21.78 1.34
C GLU A 160 6.64 -20.78 0.83
N PRO A 161 7.49 -20.22 1.71
CA PRO A 161 8.50 -19.22 1.32
C PRO A 161 9.52 -19.74 0.28
N GLU A 162 9.83 -21.04 0.26
CA GLU A 162 10.72 -21.64 -0.75
C GLU A 162 10.13 -21.62 -2.18
N SER A 163 8.82 -21.41 -2.31
CA SER A 163 8.14 -21.29 -3.62
C SER A 163 8.02 -19.84 -4.10
N ALA A 164 8.51 -18.88 -3.30
CA ALA A 164 8.40 -17.47 -3.56
C ALA A 164 9.56 -16.95 -4.40
N THR A 165 9.24 -16.00 -5.27
CA THR A 165 10.22 -15.18 -6.01
C THR A 165 10.54 -13.90 -5.26
N ALA A 166 9.56 -13.39 -4.50
CA ALA A 166 9.70 -12.20 -3.71
C ALA A 166 9.12 -12.35 -2.30
N PHE A 167 9.66 -11.58 -1.37
CA PHE A 167 9.24 -11.54 0.02
C PHE A 167 8.69 -10.16 0.39
N TYR A 168 7.52 -10.13 1.01
CA TYR A 168 6.86 -8.91 1.47
C TYR A 168 6.75 -8.89 3.00
N ILE A 169 7.20 -7.78 3.61
CA ILE A 169 7.12 -7.53 5.05
C ILE A 169 6.01 -6.48 5.29
N PRO A 170 4.83 -6.86 5.82
CA PRO A 170 3.69 -5.95 5.94
C PRO A 170 3.76 -5.03 7.18
N PHE A 171 4.84 -4.29 7.36
CA PHE A 171 5.00 -3.42 8.54
C PHE A 171 4.19 -2.12 8.42
N TYR A 172 3.37 -1.79 9.42
CA TYR A 172 2.62 -0.53 9.50
C TYR A 172 3.46 0.62 10.06
N ALA A 173 4.59 0.90 9.39
CA ALA A 173 5.60 1.86 9.85
C ALA A 173 5.03 3.27 10.08
N GLY A 174 4.20 3.79 9.16
CA GLY A 174 3.60 5.11 9.29
C GLY A 174 2.68 5.23 10.50
N LEU A 175 1.90 4.17 10.79
CA LEU A 175 1.05 4.13 11.98
C LEU A 175 1.87 3.95 13.27
N ALA A 176 2.96 3.17 13.22
CA ALA A 176 3.85 2.94 14.36
C ALA A 176 4.50 4.24 14.84
N VAL A 177 4.97 5.09 13.91
CA VAL A 177 5.57 6.39 14.22
C VAL A 177 4.52 7.46 14.52
N GLY A 178 3.31 7.35 13.97
CA GLY A 178 2.27 8.38 14.00
C GLY A 178 1.96 8.95 15.38
N LYS A 179 1.92 8.10 16.42
CA LYS A 179 1.65 8.51 17.80
C LYS A 179 2.75 9.39 18.43
N TYR A 180 3.96 9.39 17.85
CA TYR A 180 5.12 10.12 18.35
C TYR A 180 5.39 11.44 17.60
N LEU A 181 4.71 11.68 16.46
CA LEU A 181 4.97 12.87 15.63
C LEU A 181 4.47 14.17 16.25
N TRP A 182 3.51 14.08 17.17
CA TRP A 182 2.77 15.23 17.69
C TRP A 182 2.74 15.28 19.23
N SER A 183 3.61 14.50 19.87
CA SER A 183 3.81 14.45 21.31
C SER A 183 5.24 14.87 21.67
N ASN A 184 5.48 15.14 22.95
CA ASN A 184 6.84 15.34 23.45
C ASN A 184 7.54 13.98 23.55
N SER A 185 8.11 13.53 22.43
CA SER A 185 8.75 12.22 22.27
C SER A 185 10.17 12.37 21.75
N THR A 186 11.06 11.48 22.16
CA THR A 186 12.46 11.51 21.72
C THR A 186 12.64 10.90 20.32
N ALA A 187 13.85 10.97 19.76
CA ALA A 187 14.15 10.26 18.51
C ALA A 187 14.06 8.74 18.71
N GLU A 188 14.53 8.25 19.85
CA GLU A 188 14.48 6.84 20.23
C GLU A 188 13.05 6.32 20.33
N ASP A 189 12.12 7.12 20.87
CA ASP A 189 10.70 6.79 20.90
C ASP A 189 10.13 6.59 19.49
N ARG A 190 10.50 7.48 18.55
CA ARG A 190 10.06 7.43 17.15
C ARG A 190 10.62 6.23 16.40
N ASP A 191 11.86 5.85 16.73
CA ASP A 191 12.59 4.78 16.05
C ASP A 191 12.39 3.40 16.69
N LEU A 192 11.70 3.32 17.84
CA LEU A 192 11.51 2.10 18.61
C LEU A 192 11.02 0.90 17.76
N HIS A 193 9.91 1.07 17.04
CA HIS A 193 9.34 -0.03 16.24
C HIS A 193 10.22 -0.35 15.02
N TYR A 194 10.93 0.64 14.48
CA TYR A 194 11.86 0.43 13.38
C TYR A 194 13.06 -0.41 13.84
N GLY A 195 13.67 -0.08 14.99
CA GLY A 195 14.74 -0.87 15.57
C GLY A 195 14.32 -2.32 15.90
N MET A 196 13.11 -2.49 16.44
CA MET A 196 12.52 -3.81 16.67
C MET A 196 12.33 -4.59 15.36
N MET A 197 11.84 -3.94 14.30
CA MET A 197 11.64 -4.55 12.99
C MET A 197 12.97 -4.97 12.36
N LEU A 198 14.00 -4.12 12.41
CA LEU A 198 15.33 -4.46 11.89
C LEU A 198 15.90 -5.70 12.56
N LYS A 199 15.84 -5.77 13.89
CA LYS A 199 16.28 -6.95 14.64
C LYS A 199 15.48 -8.20 14.23
N TRP A 200 14.16 -8.08 14.11
CA TRP A 200 13.32 -9.19 13.70
C TRP A 200 13.62 -9.67 12.27
N VAL A 201 13.85 -8.76 11.31
CA VAL A 201 14.19 -9.09 9.91
C VAL A 201 15.54 -9.81 9.84
N GLN A 202 16.55 -9.30 10.57
CA GLN A 202 17.87 -9.91 10.64
C GLN A 202 17.83 -11.35 11.14
N ASP A 203 16.81 -11.71 11.93
CA ASP A 203 16.64 -13.06 12.44
C ASP A 203 15.96 -14.04 11.47
N GLN A 204 15.39 -13.55 10.36
CA GLN A 204 14.68 -14.40 9.40
C GLN A 204 15.63 -15.30 8.59
N PRO A 205 15.33 -16.61 8.44
CA PRO A 205 16.19 -17.54 7.71
C PRO A 205 16.48 -17.13 6.27
N TYR A 206 15.47 -16.61 5.57
CA TYR A 206 15.58 -16.19 4.16
C TYR A 206 16.42 -14.91 4.02
N PHE A 207 16.33 -14.00 4.99
CA PHE A 207 17.18 -12.81 5.04
C PHE A 207 18.66 -13.16 5.29
N LYS A 208 18.92 -14.09 6.23
CA LYS A 208 20.28 -14.59 6.50
C LYS A 208 20.87 -15.30 5.27
N ARG A 209 20.06 -16.09 4.57
CA ARG A 209 20.47 -16.82 3.36
C ARG A 209 20.85 -15.89 2.21
N SER A 210 20.15 -14.77 2.06
CA SER A 210 20.41 -13.79 0.99
C SER A 210 21.59 -12.87 1.28
N ASN A 211 22.34 -13.06 2.38
CA ASN A 211 23.35 -12.10 2.88
C ASN A 211 22.77 -10.67 2.98
N GLY A 212 21.51 -10.55 3.43
CA GLY A 212 20.86 -9.25 3.56
C GLY A 212 21.65 -8.32 4.48
N TRP A 213 21.82 -7.07 4.05
CA TRP A 213 22.56 -6.06 4.81
C TRP A 213 21.59 -5.07 5.44
N VAL A 214 21.80 -4.77 6.73
CA VAL A 214 21.11 -3.67 7.42
C VAL A 214 22.17 -2.68 7.86
N SER A 215 22.08 -1.44 7.39
CA SER A 215 22.90 -0.37 7.96
C SER A 215 22.31 0.01 9.32
N SER A 216 22.96 -0.37 10.41
CA SER A 216 22.75 0.30 11.68
C SER A 216 23.42 1.67 11.61
N VAL A 217 22.71 2.73 12.06
CA VAL A 217 23.31 4.05 12.27
C VAL A 217 24.14 4.01 13.57
N GLU A 218 25.09 3.08 13.67
CA GLU A 218 26.10 3.06 14.71
C GLU A 218 27.41 2.53 14.10
N ASN A 219 28.42 3.40 14.10
CA ASN A 219 29.80 3.26 13.60
C ASN A 219 29.98 3.27 12.08
N GLU A 220 30.20 4.48 11.54
CA GLU A 220 30.96 4.64 10.30
C GLU A 220 32.38 4.08 10.49
N GLY A 221 32.63 2.93 9.85
CA GLY A 221 33.90 2.23 9.87
C GLY A 221 34.00 1.28 8.69
N GLY A 222 33.90 1.81 7.47
CA GLY A 222 34.40 1.22 6.23
C GLY A 222 33.79 -0.13 5.79
N ALA A 223 32.91 -0.09 4.78
CA ALA A 223 32.88 -1.12 3.74
C ALA A 223 32.11 -0.63 2.52
N SER A 224 32.73 -0.81 1.36
CA SER A 224 32.24 -0.54 0.02
C SER A 224 31.18 -1.55 -0.43
N GLY A 225 30.04 -1.04 -0.93
CA GLY A 225 29.22 -1.70 -1.97
C GLY A 225 28.19 -2.74 -1.51
N GLY A 226 26.90 -2.43 -1.79
CA GLY A 226 25.84 -3.44 -1.95
C GLY A 226 24.57 -3.20 -1.11
N GLY A 227 23.52 -2.68 -1.75
CA GLY A 227 22.12 -2.77 -1.31
C GLY A 227 21.69 -1.89 -0.13
N GLN A 228 21.08 -0.73 -0.39
CA GLN A 228 20.31 0.01 0.62
C GLN A 228 19.01 -0.74 0.93
N ILE A 229 18.63 -0.83 2.21
CA ILE A 229 17.31 -1.29 2.63
C ILE A 229 16.47 -0.11 3.12
N TRP A 230 15.38 0.18 2.41
CA TRP A 230 14.32 1.06 2.87
C TRP A 230 13.20 0.19 3.48
N VAL A 231 12.99 0.26 4.80
CA VAL A 231 11.85 -0.42 5.43
C VAL A 231 10.60 0.45 5.31
N ALA A 232 10.02 0.45 4.12
CA ALA A 232 8.63 0.78 3.78
C ALA A 232 8.37 0.24 2.36
N PRO A 233 7.12 -0.12 2.00
CA PRO A 233 6.77 -1.40 1.36
C PRO A 233 7.67 -1.80 0.18
N GLU A 234 8.86 -2.34 0.46
CA GLU A 234 9.76 -2.82 -0.59
C GLU A 234 9.75 -4.35 -0.62
N LEU A 235 9.47 -4.89 -1.81
CA LEU A 235 9.55 -6.31 -2.13
C LEU A 235 11.02 -6.67 -2.33
N TRP A 236 11.48 -7.71 -1.64
CA TRP A 236 12.82 -8.26 -1.83
C TRP A 236 12.78 -9.38 -2.86
N TRP A 237 13.68 -9.34 -3.85
CA TRP A 237 13.82 -10.40 -4.84
C TRP A 237 14.91 -11.38 -4.42
N SER A 238 14.60 -12.67 -4.48
CA SER A 238 15.63 -13.71 -4.37
C SER A 238 16.11 -14.04 -5.78
N GLY A 239 17.38 -13.70 -6.06
CA GLY A 239 18.10 -14.14 -7.25
C GLY A 239 18.83 -15.46 -7.01
#